data_AF-A0A966QZV7-F1
#
_entry.id   AF-A0A966QZV7-F1
#
_cell.length_a   1.000
_cell.length_b   1.000
_cell.length_c   1.000
_cell.angle_alpha   90.00
_cell.angle_beta   90.00
_cell.angle_gamma   90.00
#
_symmetry.space_group_name_H-M   'P 1'
#
loop_
_entity.id
_entity.type
_entity.pdbx_description
1 polymer ?
#
loop_
_entity_poly.entity_id
_entity_poly.type
_entity_poly.pdbx_seq_one_letter_code
_entity_poly.pdbx_strand_id
1 'polypeptide(L)'
;MSLHPSEYNSLASTSTEVADKTITELNFYSSFMDRIGCPADYRSPMNIHIHNKSGTYNEILNRFLTNFDRLDENCKNRIVVENDDKTGGWSVIELIHQFHDITAIPITFDYLHHACHPNGVDEERAINACYRSWDGYTPLFHYSESRPGNNPRAHADYANNTFNTYGLEFDIDFELKMKDKAILNFANKELMYARQTG
;
A
#
# COMPACT_ATOMS: atom_id res chain seq x y z
N MET A 1 2.74 9.89 9.98
CA MET A 1 1.53 10.25 9.20
C MET A 1 1.77 9.81 7.78
N SER A 2 0.86 9.02 7.23
CA SER A 2 0.82 8.61 5.83
C SER A 2 -0.32 9.32 5.09
N LEU A 3 -0.32 9.21 3.77
CA LEU A 3 -1.46 9.53 2.92
C LEU A 3 -1.64 8.41 1.88
N HIS A 4 -2.89 8.16 1.50
CA HIS A 4 -3.25 7.33 0.35
C HIS A 4 -4.08 8.21 -0.60
N PRO A 5 -3.44 8.93 -1.55
CA PRO A 5 -4.13 9.70 -2.58
C PRO A 5 -5.09 8.83 -3.39
N SER A 6 -6.12 9.42 -4.01
CA SER A 6 -7.25 8.62 -4.52
C SER A 6 -6.87 7.59 -5.58
N GLU A 7 -7.74 6.60 -5.76
CA GLU A 7 -7.63 5.50 -6.72
C GLU A 7 -7.59 5.95 -8.20
N TYR A 8 -7.80 7.23 -8.47
CA TYR A 8 -7.70 7.79 -9.83
C TYR A 8 -6.25 8.17 -10.20
N ASN A 9 -5.34 8.21 -9.23
CA ASN A 9 -3.94 8.52 -9.46
C ASN A 9 -3.22 7.33 -10.10
N SER A 10 -2.62 7.56 -11.28
CA SER A 10 -1.80 6.55 -11.96
C SER A 10 -0.68 7.20 -12.77
N LEU A 11 0.54 7.10 -12.24
CA LEU A 11 1.77 7.49 -12.94
C LEU A 11 2.06 6.61 -14.16
N ALA A 12 1.53 5.38 -14.17
CA ALA A 12 1.65 4.42 -15.27
C ALA A 12 0.57 4.56 -16.35
N SER A 13 -0.31 5.57 -16.24
CA SER A 13 -1.43 5.77 -17.16
C SER A 13 -0.98 5.94 -18.61
N THR A 14 -1.76 5.40 -19.55
CA THR A 14 -1.60 5.65 -20.98
C THR A 14 -2.18 7.01 -21.41
N SER A 15 -2.96 7.66 -20.54
CA SER A 15 -3.49 9.01 -20.76
C SER A 15 -2.56 10.04 -20.11
N THR A 16 -2.03 10.95 -20.92
CA THR A 16 -1.21 12.07 -20.44
C THR A 16 -1.98 12.97 -19.48
N GLU A 17 -3.28 13.18 -19.71
CA GLU A 17 -4.13 13.98 -18.84
C GLU A 17 -4.24 13.37 -17.43
N VAL A 18 -4.40 12.05 -17.34
CA VAL A 18 -4.45 11.34 -16.05
C VAL A 18 -3.09 11.43 -15.34
N ALA A 19 -1.99 11.26 -16.08
CA ALA A 19 -0.65 11.39 -15.51
C ALA A 19 -0.38 12.82 -14.99
N ASP A 20 -0.77 13.85 -15.74
CA ASP A 20 -0.56 15.25 -15.36
C ASP A 20 -1.39 15.63 -14.11
N LYS A 21 -2.64 15.15 -14.04
CA LYS A 21 -3.48 15.29 -12.84
C LYS A 21 -2.88 14.56 -11.64
N THR A 22 -2.38 13.35 -11.86
CA THR A 22 -1.71 12.55 -10.82
C THR A 22 -0.51 13.30 -10.25
N ILE A 23 0.39 13.80 -11.10
CA ILE A 23 1.57 14.56 -10.67
C ILE A 23 1.16 15.79 -9.86
N THR A 24 0.15 16.52 -10.33
CA THR A 24 -0.35 17.72 -9.64
C THR A 24 -0.88 17.38 -8.24
N GLU A 25 -1.68 16.32 -8.11
CA GLU A 25 -2.26 15.89 -6.83
C GLU A 25 -1.18 15.37 -5.87
N LEU A 26 -0.26 14.54 -6.34
CA LEU A 26 0.83 14.01 -5.52
C LEU A 26 1.75 15.12 -5.01
N ASN A 27 2.18 16.04 -5.88
CA ASN A 27 3.00 17.19 -5.45
C ASN A 27 2.24 18.11 -4.48
N PHE A 28 0.93 18.30 -4.66
CA PHE A 28 0.10 19.05 -3.71
C PHE A 28 0.15 18.41 -2.32
N TYR A 29 -0.13 17.10 -2.21
CA TYR A 29 -0.09 16.39 -0.93
C TYR A 29 1.30 16.39 -0.29
N SER A 30 2.35 16.16 -1.08
CA SER A 30 3.73 16.26 -0.59
C SER A 30 4.02 17.66 -0.04
N SER A 31 3.62 18.72 -0.74
CA SER A 31 3.80 20.11 -0.28
C SER A 31 3.01 20.41 1.00
N PHE A 32 1.85 19.80 1.16
CA PHE A 32 1.05 19.90 2.38
C PHE A 32 1.77 19.22 3.55
N MET A 33 2.29 18.01 3.34
CA MET A 33 3.08 17.27 4.33
C MET A 33 4.32 18.07 4.77
N ASP A 34 5.02 18.70 3.82
CA ASP A 34 6.17 19.58 4.13
C ASP A 34 5.76 20.74 5.07
N ARG A 35 4.61 21.38 4.80
CA ARG A 35 4.13 22.54 5.58
C ARG A 35 3.69 22.20 6.99
N ILE A 36 3.24 20.97 7.23
CA ILE A 36 2.88 20.49 8.57
C ILE A 36 4.07 19.82 9.30
N GLY A 37 5.26 19.83 8.69
CA GLY A 37 6.49 19.36 9.30
C GLY A 37 6.72 17.85 9.22
N CYS A 38 6.04 17.15 8.30
CA CYS A 38 6.31 15.72 8.06
C CYS A 38 7.66 15.53 7.36
N PRO A 39 8.45 14.50 7.71
CA PRO A 39 9.70 14.20 7.01
C PRO A 39 9.45 13.83 5.55
N ALA A 40 10.41 14.13 4.68
CA ALA A 40 10.40 13.82 3.25
C ALA A 40 11.11 12.49 2.97
N ASP A 41 10.62 11.43 3.62
CA ASP A 41 11.10 10.06 3.49
C ASP A 41 9.99 9.07 3.90
N TYR A 42 10.30 7.77 3.94
CA TYR A 42 9.35 6.71 4.23
C TYR A 42 8.83 6.67 5.67
N ARG A 43 9.27 7.56 6.58
CA ARG A 43 8.56 7.81 7.86
C ARG A 43 7.24 8.54 7.67
N SER A 44 7.02 9.12 6.49
CA SER A 44 5.80 9.77 6.08
C SER A 44 5.40 9.35 4.65
N PRO A 45 5.04 8.07 4.47
CA PRO A 45 4.85 7.50 3.14
C PRO A 45 3.56 8.00 2.49
N MET A 46 3.60 8.12 1.17
CA MET A 46 2.47 8.37 0.29
C MET A 46 2.24 7.12 -0.56
N ASN A 47 1.20 6.37 -0.18
CA ASN A 47 0.87 5.08 -0.79
C ASN A 47 0.07 5.28 -2.08
N ILE A 48 0.46 4.58 -3.15
CA ILE A 48 -0.29 4.54 -4.41
C ILE A 48 -0.32 3.12 -5.00
N HIS A 49 -1.30 2.82 -5.85
CA HIS A 49 -1.24 1.67 -6.74
C HIS A 49 -0.67 2.05 -8.11
N ILE A 50 -0.04 1.08 -8.79
CA ILE A 50 0.37 1.26 -10.20
C ILE A 50 -0.84 1.35 -11.13
N HIS A 51 -1.92 0.60 -10.82
CA HIS A 51 -3.18 0.45 -11.56
C HIS A 51 -3.06 -0.16 -12.97
N ASN A 52 -2.30 0.46 -13.88
CA ASN A 52 -2.34 0.15 -15.31
C ASN A 52 -1.44 -1.07 -15.63
N LYS A 53 -2.01 -2.08 -16.30
CA LYS A 53 -1.29 -3.23 -16.89
C LYS A 53 -1.39 -3.31 -18.42
N SER A 54 -1.66 -2.19 -19.08
CA SER A 54 -1.71 -2.12 -20.55
C SER A 54 -0.30 -2.05 -21.14
N GLY A 55 0.05 -3.06 -21.94
CA GLY A 55 1.37 -3.19 -22.56
C GLY A 55 2.27 -4.17 -21.81
N THR A 56 3.53 -4.24 -22.24
CA THR A 56 4.59 -5.01 -21.59
C THR A 56 5.03 -4.36 -20.28
N TYR A 57 5.65 -5.14 -19.39
CA TYR A 57 6.18 -4.61 -18.13
C TYR A 57 7.15 -3.44 -18.34
N ASN A 58 8.04 -3.55 -19.32
CA ASN A 58 8.98 -2.48 -19.65
C ASN A 58 8.27 -1.20 -20.11
N GLU A 59 7.21 -1.31 -20.92
CA GLU A 59 6.44 -0.15 -21.33
C GLU A 59 5.72 0.52 -20.15
N ILE A 60 5.18 -0.27 -19.22
CA ILE A 60 4.50 0.23 -18.03
C ILE A 60 5.50 0.92 -17.09
N LEU A 61 6.62 0.27 -16.81
CA LEU A 61 7.68 0.81 -15.97
C LEU A 61 8.25 2.10 -16.57
N ASN A 62 8.50 2.14 -17.87
CA ASN A 62 8.99 3.35 -18.54
C ASN A 62 8.00 4.51 -18.41
N ARG A 63 6.69 4.27 -18.57
CA ARG A 63 5.68 5.31 -18.33
C ARG A 63 5.69 5.78 -16.88
N PHE A 64 5.70 4.84 -15.95
CA PHE A 64 5.78 5.15 -14.52
C PHE A 64 6.99 6.02 -14.21
N LEU A 65 8.20 5.60 -14.59
CA LEU A 65 9.44 6.33 -14.32
C LEU A 65 9.48 7.69 -15.00
N THR A 66 9.04 7.79 -16.25
CA THR A 66 8.96 9.07 -16.97
C THR A 66 8.09 10.08 -16.21
N ASN A 67 6.97 9.64 -15.64
CA ASN A 67 6.09 10.51 -14.87
C ASN A 67 6.56 10.71 -13.42
N PHE A 68 7.15 9.68 -12.81
CA PHE A 68 7.76 9.74 -11.50
C PHE A 68 8.87 10.79 -11.47
N ASP A 69 9.69 10.86 -12.51
CA ASP A 69 10.78 11.85 -12.63
C ASP A 69 10.31 13.30 -12.64
N ARG A 70 9.03 13.53 -12.97
CA ARG A 70 8.38 14.84 -12.98
C ARG A 70 7.83 15.26 -11.61
N LEU A 71 7.82 14.36 -10.62
CA LEU A 71 7.43 14.69 -9.26
C LEU A 71 8.49 15.57 -8.59
N ASP A 72 8.08 16.35 -7.59
CA ASP A 72 9.02 17.08 -6.74
C ASP A 72 9.85 16.10 -5.91
N GLU A 73 11.09 16.48 -5.58
CA GLU A 73 12.04 15.60 -4.88
C GLU A 73 11.46 15.02 -3.57
N ASN A 74 10.87 15.88 -2.75
CA ASN A 74 10.21 15.48 -1.51
C ASN A 74 9.02 14.54 -1.75
N CYS A 75 8.35 14.66 -2.90
CA CYS A 75 7.25 13.77 -3.26
C CYS A 75 7.81 12.39 -3.62
N LYS A 76 8.84 12.32 -4.48
CA LYS A 76 9.51 11.06 -4.85
C LYS A 76 9.93 10.27 -3.62
N ASN A 77 10.54 10.95 -2.65
CA ASN A 77 11.06 10.34 -1.43
C ASN A 77 9.97 9.81 -0.47
N ARG A 78 8.70 10.08 -0.73
CA ARG A 78 7.57 9.55 0.05
C ARG A 78 6.80 8.44 -0.65
N ILE A 79 6.92 8.30 -1.98
CA ILE A 79 6.11 7.33 -2.73
C ILE A 79 6.45 5.89 -2.29
N VAL A 80 5.42 5.13 -1.96
CA VAL A 80 5.45 3.68 -1.79
C VAL A 80 4.33 3.06 -2.64
N VAL A 81 4.48 1.79 -3.04
CA VAL A 81 3.55 1.13 -3.96
C VAL A 81 2.87 -0.06 -3.30
N GLU A 82 1.56 -0.21 -3.49
CA GLU A 82 0.77 -1.27 -2.86
C GLU A 82 0.29 -2.35 -3.85
N ASN A 83 0.23 -3.61 -3.40
CA ASN A 83 -0.39 -4.70 -4.16
C ASN A 83 -1.91 -4.54 -4.31
N ASP A 84 -2.44 -4.90 -5.48
CA ASP A 84 -3.87 -4.75 -5.83
C ASP A 84 -4.71 -5.99 -5.49
N ASP A 85 -6.02 -5.77 -5.32
CA ASP A 85 -7.06 -6.78 -5.11
C ASP A 85 -7.49 -7.53 -6.38
N LYS A 86 -7.31 -6.93 -7.55
CA LYS A 86 -7.74 -7.47 -8.84
C LYS A 86 -6.64 -8.35 -9.42
N THR A 87 -7.04 -9.50 -9.98
CA THR A 87 -6.15 -10.36 -10.77
C THR A 87 -5.57 -9.69 -12.01
N GLY A 88 -6.23 -8.64 -12.51
CA GLY A 88 -5.70 -7.76 -13.57
C GLY A 88 -4.82 -6.61 -13.06
N GLY A 89 -4.70 -6.43 -11.75
CA GLY A 89 -3.80 -5.49 -11.07
C GLY A 89 -2.48 -6.16 -10.68
N TRP A 90 -1.68 -5.52 -9.84
CA TRP A 90 -0.33 -5.95 -9.48
C TRP A 90 -0.29 -6.80 -8.21
N SER A 91 0.20 -8.02 -8.32
CA SER A 91 0.48 -8.86 -7.14
C SER A 91 1.79 -8.45 -6.47
N VAL A 92 1.97 -8.87 -5.22
CA VAL A 92 3.22 -8.63 -4.46
C VAL A 92 4.45 -9.09 -5.24
N ILE A 93 4.44 -10.30 -5.79
CA ILE A 93 5.61 -10.87 -6.47
C ILE A 93 5.98 -10.11 -7.74
N GLU A 94 4.98 -9.58 -8.45
CA GLU A 94 5.21 -8.74 -9.63
C GLU A 94 5.76 -7.37 -9.22
N LEU A 95 5.23 -6.77 -8.15
CA LEU A 95 5.75 -5.50 -7.63
C LEU A 95 7.19 -5.63 -7.15
N ILE A 96 7.54 -6.73 -6.47
CA ILE A 96 8.92 -6.97 -6.04
C ILE A 96 9.84 -7.08 -7.27
N HIS A 97 9.55 -7.98 -8.21
CA HIS A 97 10.48 -8.30 -9.30
C HIS A 97 10.46 -7.35 -10.50
N GLN A 98 9.32 -6.71 -10.79
CA GLN A 98 9.17 -5.83 -11.95
C GLN A 98 9.25 -4.35 -11.59
N PHE A 99 9.15 -4.01 -10.30
CA PHE A 99 9.21 -2.62 -9.82
C PHE A 99 10.33 -2.43 -8.79
N HIS A 100 10.21 -2.99 -7.59
CA HIS A 100 11.14 -2.71 -6.49
C HIS A 100 12.60 -3.03 -6.86
N ASP A 101 12.86 -4.19 -7.48
CA ASP A 101 14.22 -4.59 -7.89
C ASP A 101 14.88 -3.60 -8.86
N ILE A 102 14.11 -2.71 -9.50
CA ILE A 102 14.58 -1.71 -10.46
C ILE A 102 14.55 -0.29 -9.88
N THR A 103 13.52 0.05 -9.12
CA THR A 103 13.26 1.42 -8.66
C THR A 103 13.68 1.67 -7.22
N ALA A 104 13.92 0.60 -6.44
CA ALA A 104 14.09 0.62 -5.00
C ALA A 104 12.91 1.25 -4.22
N ILE A 105 11.76 1.48 -4.86
CA ILE A 105 10.56 2.00 -4.18
C ILE A 105 9.99 0.89 -3.26
N PRO A 106 9.73 1.17 -1.97
CA PRO A 106 9.16 0.20 -1.05
C PRO A 106 7.77 -0.27 -1.46
N ILE A 107 7.47 -1.52 -1.12
CA ILE A 107 6.17 -2.14 -1.38
C ILE A 107 5.37 -2.22 -0.08
N THR A 108 4.21 -1.56 -0.05
CA THR A 108 3.19 -1.70 0.99
C THR A 108 2.47 -3.04 0.79
N PHE A 109 2.48 -3.87 1.83
CA PHE A 109 1.69 -5.09 1.85
C PHE A 109 0.27 -4.78 2.33
N ASP A 110 -0.74 -5.14 1.53
CA ASP A 110 -2.13 -5.21 1.96
C ASP A 110 -2.60 -6.66 2.06
N TYR A 111 -3.08 -7.03 3.26
CA TYR A 111 -3.52 -8.39 3.57
C TYR A 111 -4.73 -8.84 2.73
N LEU A 112 -5.75 -8.00 2.57
CA LEU A 112 -6.98 -8.38 1.86
C LEU A 112 -6.73 -8.45 0.35
N HIS A 113 -5.96 -7.52 -0.18
CA HIS A 113 -5.54 -7.50 -1.57
C HIS A 113 -4.72 -8.74 -1.88
N HIS A 114 -3.77 -9.13 -1.01
CA HIS A 114 -3.01 -10.35 -1.19
C HIS A 114 -3.89 -11.61 -1.11
N ALA A 115 -4.83 -11.67 -0.18
CA ALA A 115 -5.79 -12.77 -0.11
C ALA A 115 -6.65 -12.90 -1.38
N CYS A 116 -6.99 -11.76 -2.02
CA CYS A 116 -7.72 -11.73 -3.28
C CYS A 116 -6.85 -12.06 -4.50
N HIS A 117 -5.57 -11.69 -4.46
CA HIS A 117 -4.62 -11.83 -5.56
C HIS A 117 -3.23 -12.31 -5.08
N PRO A 118 -3.12 -13.57 -4.62
CA PRO A 118 -1.86 -14.07 -4.05
C PRO A 118 -0.80 -14.41 -5.10
N ASN A 119 -1.24 -14.67 -6.34
CA ASN A 119 -0.40 -15.05 -7.47
C ASN A 119 0.59 -16.20 -7.16
N GLY A 120 0.11 -17.21 -6.41
CA GLY A 120 0.88 -18.42 -6.09
C GLY A 120 1.93 -18.26 -4.99
N VAL A 121 1.99 -17.10 -4.34
CA VAL A 121 2.84 -16.85 -3.16
C VAL A 121 1.97 -16.86 -1.91
N ASP A 122 2.44 -17.52 -0.85
CA ASP A 122 1.77 -17.49 0.45
C ASP A 122 2.02 -16.17 1.20
N GLU A 123 1.13 -15.86 2.15
CA GLU A 123 1.13 -14.62 2.90
C GLU A 123 2.46 -14.35 3.61
N GLU A 124 3.05 -15.37 4.25
CA GLU A 124 4.32 -15.25 4.97
C GLU A 124 5.46 -14.84 4.03
N ARG A 125 5.58 -15.49 2.88
CA ARG A 125 6.61 -15.13 1.89
C ARG A 125 6.38 -13.74 1.32
N ALA A 126 5.12 -13.39 1.03
CA ALA A 126 4.77 -12.11 0.45
C ALA A 126 5.09 -10.95 1.41
N ILE A 127 4.62 -11.01 2.65
CA ILE A 127 4.86 -9.96 3.65
C ILE A 127 6.35 -9.84 3.98
N ASN A 128 7.10 -10.96 4.06
CA ASN A 128 8.54 -10.92 4.26
C ASN A 128 9.28 -10.23 3.10
N ALA A 129 8.81 -10.39 1.86
CA ALA A 129 9.38 -9.71 0.71
C ALA A 129 9.10 -8.19 0.77
N CYS A 130 7.85 -7.81 1.05
CA CYS A 130 7.50 -6.41 1.26
C CYS A 130 8.28 -5.80 2.41
N TYR A 131 8.41 -6.48 3.54
CA TYR A 131 9.15 -6.00 4.71
C TYR A 131 10.60 -5.61 4.37
N ARG A 132 11.30 -6.48 3.64
CA ARG A 132 12.68 -6.21 3.21
C ARG A 132 12.79 -5.04 2.25
N SER A 133 11.74 -4.70 1.51
CA SER A 133 11.75 -3.61 0.52
C SER A 133 11.80 -2.21 1.14
N TRP A 134 11.55 -2.06 2.45
CA TRP A 134 11.57 -0.76 3.14
C TRP A 134 12.95 -0.35 3.67
N ASP A 135 13.97 -1.20 3.50
CA ASP A 135 15.39 -0.94 3.74
C ASP A 135 15.71 0.02 4.91
N GLY A 136 15.45 -0.44 6.14
CA GLY A 136 15.79 0.30 7.36
C GLY A 136 14.72 1.26 7.88
N TYR A 137 13.63 1.46 7.14
CA TYR A 137 12.41 2.11 7.65
C TYR A 137 11.44 1.07 8.23
N THR A 138 10.67 1.48 9.24
CA THR A 138 9.53 0.70 9.73
C THR A 138 8.45 0.67 8.64
N PRO A 139 8.08 -0.51 8.11
CA PRO A 139 7.02 -0.58 7.10
C PRO A 139 5.69 -0.11 7.65
N LEU A 140 4.89 0.53 6.80
CA LEU A 140 3.46 0.72 7.04
C LEU A 140 2.69 -0.22 6.12
N PHE A 141 1.95 -1.17 6.70
CA PHE A 141 1.14 -2.14 5.96
C PHE A 141 -0.34 -1.91 6.20
N HIS A 142 -1.17 -2.41 5.28
CA HIS A 142 -2.61 -2.22 5.33
C HIS A 142 -3.31 -3.50 5.74
N TYR A 143 -4.22 -3.37 6.71
CA TYR A 143 -5.06 -4.46 7.15
C TYR A 143 -6.53 -4.11 6.98
N SER A 144 -7.22 -4.96 6.23
CA SER A 144 -8.66 -4.95 6.10
C SER A 144 -9.18 -6.39 6.05
N GLU A 145 -10.50 -6.55 6.21
CA GLU A 145 -11.16 -7.83 6.06
C GLU A 145 -12.25 -7.74 5.00
N SER A 146 -12.54 -8.88 4.38
CA SER A 146 -13.67 -8.99 3.48
C SER A 146 -15.00 -8.86 4.24
N ARG A 147 -15.89 -8.00 3.76
CA ARG A 147 -17.28 -7.96 4.21
C ARG A 147 -18.00 -9.23 3.77
N PRO A 148 -18.84 -9.84 4.63
CA PRO A 148 -19.71 -10.93 4.20
C PRO A 148 -20.53 -10.55 2.97
N GLY A 149 -20.51 -11.40 1.94
CA GLY A 149 -21.24 -11.19 0.70
C GLY A 149 -20.47 -11.67 -0.52
N ASN A 150 -20.84 -11.13 -1.68
CA ASN A 150 -20.40 -11.65 -2.97
C ASN A 150 -19.16 -10.94 -3.52
N ASN A 151 -18.75 -9.84 -2.90
CA ASN A 151 -17.56 -9.09 -3.31
C ASN A 151 -16.45 -9.28 -2.27
N PRO A 152 -15.47 -10.17 -2.50
CA PRO A 152 -14.43 -10.45 -1.52
C PRO A 152 -13.55 -9.24 -1.20
N ARG A 153 -13.62 -8.18 -2.01
CA ARG A 153 -12.74 -7.00 -1.95
C ARG A 153 -13.38 -5.84 -1.17
N ALA A 154 -14.65 -5.97 -0.78
CA ALA A 154 -15.31 -4.91 -0.03
C ALA A 154 -14.88 -4.96 1.44
N HIS A 155 -14.34 -3.86 1.96
CA HIS A 155 -13.87 -3.83 3.35
C HIS A 155 -15.03 -3.99 4.35
N ALA A 156 -14.79 -4.79 5.37
CA ALA A 156 -15.69 -5.01 6.49
C ALA A 156 -15.82 -3.76 7.38
N ASP A 157 -16.86 -3.76 8.21
CA ASP A 157 -17.10 -2.69 9.17
C ASP A 157 -16.11 -2.77 10.35
N TYR A 158 -15.80 -3.97 10.82
CA TYR A 158 -14.88 -4.27 11.93
C TYR A 158 -14.01 -5.49 11.59
N ALA A 159 -12.85 -5.60 12.23
CA ALA A 159 -12.03 -6.81 12.21
C ALA A 159 -12.63 -7.89 13.11
N ASN A 160 -12.75 -9.11 12.59
CA ASN A 160 -13.22 -10.28 13.32
C ASN A 160 -12.10 -11.25 13.66
N ASN A 161 -11.05 -11.25 12.85
CA ASN A 161 -9.88 -12.09 12.97
C ASN A 161 -8.68 -11.24 13.42
N THR A 162 -7.60 -11.94 13.74
CA THR A 162 -6.26 -11.37 13.87
C THR A 162 -5.51 -11.55 12.55
N PHE A 163 -4.47 -10.76 12.35
CA PHE A 163 -3.47 -11.00 11.30
C PHE A 163 -2.18 -11.54 11.91
N ASN A 164 -1.38 -12.23 11.12
CA ASN A 164 -0.10 -12.74 11.56
C ASN A 164 1.01 -11.76 11.17
N THR A 165 1.82 -11.34 12.14
CA THR A 165 2.99 -10.49 11.88
C THR A 165 4.20 -11.29 11.43
N TYR A 166 4.17 -12.62 11.58
CA TYR A 166 5.30 -13.52 11.29
C TYR A 166 6.59 -13.13 12.02
N GLY A 167 6.44 -12.51 13.19
CA GLY A 167 7.57 -12.02 13.99
C GLY A 167 8.21 -10.73 13.48
N LEU A 168 7.61 -10.07 12.49
CA LEU A 168 8.07 -8.80 11.93
C LEU A 168 7.52 -7.61 12.74
N GLU A 169 8.26 -6.50 12.75
CA GLU A 169 7.89 -5.25 13.42
C GLU A 169 7.56 -4.16 12.39
N PHE A 170 6.28 -3.81 12.27
CA PHE A 170 5.76 -2.83 11.32
C PHE A 170 4.54 -2.09 11.91
N ASP A 171 4.22 -0.93 11.33
CA ASP A 171 3.00 -0.20 11.59
C ASP A 171 1.85 -0.74 10.72
N ILE A 172 0.61 -0.66 11.21
CA ILE A 172 -0.61 -1.07 10.49
C ILE A 172 -1.55 0.11 10.32
N ASP A 173 -2.00 0.33 9.08
CA ASP A 173 -3.20 1.11 8.77
C ASP A 173 -4.43 0.19 8.71
N PHE A 174 -5.46 0.50 9.51
CA PHE A 174 -6.69 -0.27 9.55
C PHE A 174 -7.70 0.31 8.55
N GLU A 175 -7.81 -0.31 7.38
CA GLU A 175 -8.72 0.13 6.33
C GLU A 175 -10.14 -0.46 6.50
N LEU A 176 -10.77 -0.23 7.64
CA LEU A 176 -12.11 -0.73 7.97
C LEU A 176 -13.15 0.40 7.97
N LYS A 177 -14.41 0.10 7.62
CA LYS A 177 -15.43 1.16 7.45
C LYS A 177 -15.73 1.94 8.74
N MET A 178 -15.58 1.33 9.90
CA MET A 178 -15.85 1.97 11.19
C MET A 178 -14.64 2.74 11.77
N LYS A 179 -13.52 2.81 11.04
CA LYS A 179 -12.36 3.67 11.36
C LYS A 179 -11.83 3.47 12.79
N ASP A 180 -11.74 4.55 13.57
CA ASP A 180 -11.27 4.56 14.96
C ASP A 180 -12.03 3.57 15.86
N LYS A 181 -13.33 3.36 15.61
CA LYS A 181 -14.12 2.37 16.35
C LYS A 181 -13.70 0.95 16.04
N ALA A 182 -13.22 0.68 14.82
CA ALA A 182 -12.71 -0.64 14.45
C ALA A 182 -11.38 -0.93 15.16
N ILE A 183 -10.49 0.05 15.23
CA ILE A 183 -9.21 -0.05 15.96
C ILE A 183 -9.48 -0.30 17.46
N LEU A 184 -10.36 0.49 18.08
CA LEU A 184 -10.71 0.32 19.48
C LEU A 184 -11.35 -1.05 19.74
N ASN A 185 -12.20 -1.53 18.83
CA ASN A 185 -12.80 -2.86 18.93
C ASN A 185 -11.74 -3.96 18.89
N PHE A 186 -10.81 -3.88 17.94
CA PHE A 186 -9.71 -4.82 17.79
C PHE A 186 -8.81 -4.87 19.03
N ALA A 187 -8.34 -3.70 19.50
CA ALA A 187 -7.49 -3.61 20.69
C ALA A 187 -8.16 -4.20 21.94
N ASN A 188 -9.46 -3.98 22.12
CA ASN A 188 -10.19 -4.57 23.24
C ASN A 188 -10.29 -6.10 23.14
N LYS A 189 -10.45 -6.66 21.93
CA LYS A 189 -10.44 -8.12 21.73
C LYS A 189 -9.09 -8.72 22.11
N GLU A 190 -8.00 -8.13 21.64
CA GLU A 190 -6.64 -8.59 21.94
C GLU A 190 -6.33 -8.57 23.44
N LEU A 191 -6.71 -7.50 24.14
CA LEU A 191 -6.56 -7.41 25.60
C LEU A 191 -7.36 -8.48 26.35
N MET A 192 -8.56 -8.83 25.86
CA MET A 192 -9.37 -9.87 26.48
C MET A 192 -8.77 -11.27 26.25
N TYR A 193 -8.25 -11.54 25.05
CA TYR A 193 -7.55 -12.79 24.74
C TYR A 193 -6.29 -12.94 25.60
N ALA A 194 -5.45 -11.91 25.70
CA ALA A 194 -4.23 -11.94 26.51
C ALA A 194 -4.49 -12.20 28.00
N ARG A 195 -5.63 -11.73 28.53
CA ARG A 195 -6.05 -11.99 29.93
C ARG A 195 -6.58 -13.40 30.18
N GLN A 196 -7.00 -14.10 29.13
CA GLN A 196 -7.52 -15.47 29.23
C GLN A 196 -6.42 -16.52 29.08
N THR A 197 -5.29 -16.17 28.46
CA THR A 197 -4.20 -17.08 28.13
C THR A 197 -2.93 -16.89 28.98
N GLY A 198 -2.89 -15.87 29.84
CA GLY A 198 -1.82 -15.63 30.84
C GLY A 198 -2.26 -15.98 32.25
#